data_AF-A0A956DEL8-F1
#
_entry.id   AF-A0A956DEL8-F1
#
_cell.length_a   1.000
_cell.length_b   1.000
_cell.length_c   1.000
_cell.angle_alpha   90.00
_cell.angle_beta   90.00
_cell.angle_gamma   90.00
#
_symmetry.space_group_name_H-M   'P 1'
#
loop_
_entity.id
_entity.type
_entity.pdbx_description
1 polymer ?
#
loop_
_entity_poly.entity_id
_entity_poly.type
_entity_poly.pdbx_seq_one_letter_code
_entity_poly.pdbx_strand_id
1 'polypeptide(L)'
;MTTASTETIKTPKGTRLKYKVANLDLAEWGRKEIQIAEKEMPGLMAIREEFKGKLPLKGARIAGCLHMTIQTAVLIETLRELGAELTWTSCNIFSTQ
;
A
#
# COMPACT_ATOMS: atom_id res chain seq x y z
N MET A 1 17.56 26.85 -2.40
CA MET A 1 18.14 26.30 -1.16
C MET A 1 17.01 25.92 -0.22
N THR A 2 16.53 24.67 -0.28
CA THR A 2 15.96 23.94 0.87
C THR A 2 16.02 22.46 0.53
N THR A 3 17.11 21.79 0.94
CA THR A 3 17.21 20.34 0.87
C THR A 3 16.31 19.75 1.95
N ALA A 4 15.26 19.02 1.56
CA ALA A 4 14.46 18.22 2.49
C ALA A 4 15.30 17.04 2.98
N SER A 5 15.92 17.19 4.14
CA SER A 5 16.63 16.13 4.85
C SER A 5 15.61 15.11 5.37
N THR A 6 15.62 13.90 4.81
CA THR A 6 14.84 12.76 5.30
C THR A 6 15.42 12.29 6.63
N GLU A 7 14.82 12.72 7.73
CA GLU A 7 15.15 12.18 9.06
C GLU A 7 14.79 10.70 9.11
N THR A 8 15.82 9.87 9.19
CA THR A 8 15.64 8.43 9.29
C THR A 8 15.27 8.11 10.73
N ILE A 9 14.00 7.82 10.99
CA ILE A 9 13.53 7.32 12.30
C ILE A 9 14.42 6.11 12.68
N LYS A 10 15.27 6.29 13.70
CA LYS A 10 16.13 5.25 14.27
C LYS A 10 15.32 4.44 15.26
N THR A 11 15.04 3.19 14.92
CA THR A 11 14.30 2.27 15.79
C THR A 11 15.20 1.71 16.89
N PRO A 12 14.73 1.63 18.16
CA PRO A 12 15.43 0.89 19.20
C PRO A 12 15.65 -0.58 18.82
N LYS A 13 16.82 -1.14 19.16
CA LYS A 13 17.14 -2.57 18.97
C LYS A 13 16.11 -3.43 19.70
N GLY A 14 15.39 -4.28 18.95
CA GLY A 14 14.42 -5.24 19.50
C GLY A 14 12.96 -4.97 19.16
N THR A 15 12.62 -3.80 18.62
CA THR A 15 11.23 -3.46 18.27
C THR A 15 10.94 -3.78 16.81
N ARG A 16 10.01 -4.72 16.55
CA ARG A 16 9.51 -5.01 15.19
C ARG A 16 8.59 -3.86 14.76
N LEU A 17 9.10 -2.97 13.90
CA LEU A 17 8.28 -1.90 13.32
C LEU A 17 7.13 -2.50 12.50
N LYS A 18 5.91 -2.02 12.73
CA LYS A 18 4.74 -2.39 11.91
C LYS A 18 4.77 -1.72 10.54
N TYR A 19 5.27 -0.48 10.47
CA TYR A 19 5.45 0.29 9.23
C TYR A 19 6.53 1.36 9.40
N LYS A 20 7.02 1.90 8.29
CA LYS A 20 7.91 3.07 8.23
C LYS A 20 7.59 3.85 6.95
N VAL A 21 7.06 5.07 7.11
CA VAL A 21 6.64 5.96 6.01
C VAL A 21 7.15 7.37 6.29
N ALA A 22 7.16 8.24 5.27
CA ALA A 22 7.70 9.59 5.38
C ALA A 22 6.86 10.50 6.30
N ASN A 23 5.54 10.54 6.09
CA ASN A 23 4.61 11.33 6.89
C ASN A 23 3.22 10.67 6.91
N LEU A 24 2.69 10.37 8.10
CA LEU A 24 1.36 9.79 8.27
C LEU A 24 0.22 10.80 8.08
N ASP A 25 0.48 12.09 8.25
CA ASP A 25 -0.54 13.14 8.14
C ASP A 25 -1.09 13.26 6.71
N LEU A 26 -0.36 12.72 5.72
CA LEU A 26 -0.79 12.68 4.32
C LEU A 26 -1.83 11.59 4.02
N ALA A 27 -2.19 10.75 5.00
CA ALA A 27 -3.10 9.61 4.80
C ALA A 27 -4.47 10.03 4.27
N GLU A 28 -5.02 11.17 4.73
CA GLU A 28 -6.33 11.65 4.24
C GLU A 28 -6.26 12.06 2.76
N TRP A 29 -5.19 12.75 2.37
CA TRP A 29 -4.97 13.16 0.99
C TRP A 29 -4.74 11.95 0.08
N GLY A 30 -3.87 11.02 0.49
CA GLY A 30 -3.65 9.76 -0.24
C GLY A 30 -4.94 8.95 -0.39
N ARG A 31 -5.82 8.95 0.62
CA ARG A 31 -7.13 8.29 0.52
C ARG A 31 -8.02 8.91 -0.57
N LYS A 32 -8.01 10.23 -0.73
CA LYS A 32 -8.76 10.92 -1.79
C LYS A 32 -8.23 10.54 -3.18
N GLU A 33 -6.91 10.45 -3.34
CA GLU A 33 -6.31 10.01 -4.61
C GLU A 33 -6.58 8.54 -4.93
N ILE A 34 -6.56 7.66 -3.92
CA ILE A 34 -6.94 6.24 -4.10
C ILE A 34 -8.38 6.13 -4.62
N GLN A 35 -9.33 6.88 -4.07
CA GLN A 35 -10.73 6.88 -4.53
C GLN A 35 -10.89 7.35 -5.98
N ILE A 36 -10.01 8.26 -6.43
CA ILE A 36 -9.97 8.66 -7.83
C ILE A 36 -9.39 7.52 -8.68
N ALA A 37 -8.28 6.92 -8.25
CA ALA A 37 -7.63 5.83 -8.97
C ALA A 37 -8.52 4.58 -9.12
N GLU A 38 -9.37 4.26 -8.13
CA GLU A 38 -10.32 3.15 -8.23
C GLU A 38 -11.26 3.29 -9.45
N LYS A 39 -11.65 4.51 -9.81
CA LYS A 39 -12.50 4.78 -10.99
C LYS A 39 -11.75 4.52 -12.31
N GLU A 40 -10.44 4.74 -12.32
CA GLU A 40 -9.56 4.56 -13.48
C GLU A 40 -8.94 3.14 -13.54
N MET A 41 -9.27 2.26 -12.59
CA MET A 41 -8.76 0.88 -12.53
C MET A 41 -9.89 -0.16 -12.58
N PRO A 42 -10.72 -0.17 -13.63
CA PRO A 42 -11.93 -1.00 -13.69
C PRO A 42 -11.64 -2.50 -13.60
N GLY A 43 -10.48 -2.96 -14.07
CA GLY A 43 -10.08 -4.36 -13.98
C GLY A 43 -9.92 -4.85 -12.53
N LEU A 44 -9.33 -4.04 -11.65
CA LEU A 44 -9.21 -4.41 -10.23
C LEU A 44 -10.55 -4.35 -9.52
N MET A 45 -11.39 -3.36 -9.84
CA MET A 45 -12.73 -3.24 -9.26
C MET A 45 -13.63 -4.40 -9.70
N ALA A 46 -13.51 -4.85 -10.95
CA ALA A 46 -14.22 -6.04 -11.43
C ALA A 46 -13.81 -7.30 -10.67
N ILE A 47 -12.51 -7.49 -10.42
CA ILE A 47 -12.00 -8.63 -9.64
C ILE A 47 -12.55 -8.61 -8.20
N ARG A 48 -12.58 -7.42 -7.56
CA ARG A 48 -13.16 -7.27 -6.21
C ARG A 48 -14.61 -7.73 -6.18
N GLU A 49 -15.42 -7.31 -7.16
CA GLU A 49 -16.84 -7.68 -7.22
C GLU A 49 -17.03 -9.17 -7.56
N GLU A 50 -16.27 -9.72 -8.51
CA GLU A 50 -16.35 -11.13 -8.93
C GLU A 50 -16.09 -12.11 -7.76
N PHE A 51 -15.14 -11.76 -6.89
CA PHE A 51 -14.70 -12.60 -5.78
C PHE A 51 -15.22 -12.16 -4.41
N LYS A 52 -16.17 -11.21 -4.40
CA LYS A 52 -16.79 -10.69 -3.19
C LYS A 52 -17.38 -11.80 -2.34
N GLY A 53 -16.98 -11.86 -1.07
CA GLY A 53 -17.41 -12.88 -0.12
C GLY A 53 -16.80 -14.28 -0.32
N LYS A 54 -16.11 -14.55 -1.44
CA LYS A 54 -15.45 -15.84 -1.70
C LYS A 54 -14.10 -15.97 -1.00
N LEU A 55 -13.44 -14.85 -0.69
CA LEU A 55 -12.14 -14.75 -0.02
C LEU A 55 -11.10 -15.76 -0.54
N PRO A 56 -10.80 -15.78 -1.85
CA PRO A 56 -9.94 -16.81 -2.46
C PRO A 56 -8.49 -16.80 -1.95
N LEU A 57 -8.03 -15.67 -1.38
CA LEU A 57 -6.69 -15.53 -0.83
C LEU A 57 -6.67 -15.68 0.70
N LYS A 58 -7.74 -16.18 1.33
CA LYS A 58 -7.79 -16.38 2.78
C LYS A 58 -6.63 -17.26 3.25
N GLY A 59 -5.83 -16.73 4.18
CA GLY A 59 -4.65 -17.41 4.73
C GLY A 59 -3.38 -17.25 3.90
N ALA A 60 -3.46 -16.60 2.73
CA ALA A 60 -2.26 -16.23 1.98
C ALA A 60 -1.51 -15.12 2.72
N ARG A 61 -0.19 -15.28 2.85
CA ARG A 61 0.71 -14.26 3.36
C ARG A 61 1.57 -13.76 2.21
N ILE A 62 1.29 -12.56 1.74
CA ILE A 62 1.88 -11.98 0.54
C ILE A 62 2.84 -10.85 0.94
N ALA A 63 4.08 -10.93 0.46
CA ALA A 63 5.08 -9.88 0.57
C ALA A 63 5.28 -9.23 -0.81
N GLY A 64 4.93 -7.96 -0.95
CA GLY A 64 5.09 -7.21 -2.19
C GLY A 64 6.35 -6.35 -2.20
N CYS A 65 7.09 -6.41 -3.31
CA CYS A 65 8.19 -5.49 -3.63
C CYS A 65 7.90 -4.85 -4.98
N LEU A 66 7.17 -3.73 -4.96
CA LEU A 66 6.71 -3.00 -6.13
C LEU A 66 6.63 -1.52 -5.78
N HIS A 67 6.74 -0.62 -6.77
CA HIS A 67 6.61 0.83 -6.56
C HIS A 67 5.38 1.15 -5.70
N MET A 68 5.61 1.81 -4.56
CA MET A 68 4.55 2.16 -3.62
C MET A 68 3.85 3.45 -4.06
N THR A 69 3.00 3.34 -5.09
CA THR A 69 2.23 4.45 -5.67
C THR A 69 0.74 4.35 -5.30
N ILE A 70 -0.06 5.35 -5.68
CA ILE A 70 -1.53 5.33 -5.53
C ILE A 70 -2.16 4.10 -6.20
N GLN A 71 -1.71 3.72 -7.40
CA GLN A 71 -2.24 2.55 -8.11
C GLN A 71 -1.92 1.24 -7.38
N THR A 72 -0.72 1.15 -6.80
CA THR A 72 -0.32 -0.01 -5.99
C THR A 72 -1.14 -0.10 -4.70
N ALA A 73 -1.58 1.03 -4.12
CA ALA A 73 -2.50 1.00 -2.99
C ALA A 73 -3.85 0.35 -3.37
N VAL A 74 -4.39 0.64 -4.56
CA VAL A 74 -5.61 -0.04 -5.07
C VAL A 74 -5.38 -1.55 -5.21
N LEU A 75 -4.22 -1.96 -5.72
CA LEU A 75 -3.85 -3.39 -5.80
C LEU A 75 -3.78 -4.04 -4.41
N ILE A 76 -3.12 -3.41 -3.45
CA ILE A 76 -2.99 -3.91 -2.07
C ILE A 76 -4.36 -4.08 -1.44
N GLU A 77 -5.25 -3.09 -1.60
CA GLU A 77 -6.62 -3.16 -1.07
C GLU A 77 -7.43 -4.26 -1.75
N THR A 78 -7.26 -4.49 -3.06
CA THR A 78 -7.86 -5.63 -3.76
C THR A 78 -7.40 -6.95 -3.14
N LEU A 79 -6.09 -7.17 -2.98
CA LEU A 79 -5.56 -8.41 -2.40
C LEU A 79 -6.06 -8.63 -0.97
N ARG A 80 -6.19 -7.54 -0.20
CA ARG A 80 -6.72 -7.58 1.17
C ARG A 80 -8.19 -7.97 1.19
N GLU A 81 -9.01 -7.38 0.33
CA GLU A 81 -10.43 -7.73 0.19
C GLU A 81 -10.64 -9.18 -0.23
N LEU A 82 -9.72 -9.73 -1.03
CA LEU A 82 -9.69 -11.15 -1.39
C LEU A 82 -9.24 -12.07 -0.24
N GLY A 83 -8.86 -11.52 0.92
CA GLY A 83 -8.57 -12.27 2.15
C GLY A 83 -7.08 -12.45 2.48
N ALA A 84 -6.17 -11.81 1.75
CA ALA A 84 -4.73 -11.94 1.99
C ALA A 84 -4.23 -11.11 3.18
N GLU A 85 -3.23 -11.63 3.88
CA GLU A 85 -2.38 -10.86 4.79
C GLU A 85 -1.17 -10.31 4.04
N LEU A 86 -0.91 -9.00 4.15
CA LEU A 86 0.01 -8.29 3.26
C LEU A 86 1.12 -7.57 4.04
N THR A 87 2.32 -7.59 3.47
CA THR A 87 3.43 -6.69 3.79
C THR A 87 3.98 -6.11 2.49
N TRP A 88 4.48 -4.86 2.51
CA TRP A 88 4.89 -4.20 1.27
C TRP A 88 6.13 -3.33 1.45
N THR A 89 6.93 -3.25 0.38
CA THR A 89 8.08 -2.35 0.24
C THR A 89 8.16 -1.81 -1.17
N SER A 90 8.68 -0.59 -1.34
CA SER A 90 9.00 -0.07 -2.68
C SER A 90 10.23 -0.76 -3.26
N CYS A 91 10.18 -1.13 -4.54
CA CYS A 91 11.34 -1.68 -5.27
C CYS A 91 12.28 -0.59 -5.81
N ASN A 92 11.94 0.69 -5.66
CA ASN A 92 12.79 1.82 -6.04
C ASN A 92 12.75 2.94 -4.99
N ILE A 93 13.92 3.55 -4.76
CA ILE A 93 14.16 4.55 -3.70
C ILE A 93 13.46 5.90 -3.94
N PHE A 94 13.00 6.19 -5.16
CA PHE A 94 12.36 7.46 -5.53
C PHE A 94 10.90 7.32 -6.00
N SER A 95 10.36 6.10 -6.03
CA SER A 95 9.04 5.83 -6.61
C SER A 95 7.90 5.80 -5.58
N THR A 96 8.19 6.00 -4.29
CA THR A 96 7.15 5.99 -3.25
C THR A 96 6.42 7.32 -3.28
N GLN A 97 5.10 7.27 -3.26
CA GLN A 97 4.21 8.41 -3.11
C GLN A 97 3.56 8.37 -1.72
#